data_AF-A0AAN8D9D8-F1
#
_entry.id   AF-A0AAN8D9D8-F1
#
_cell.length_a   1.000
_cell.length_b   1.000
_cell.length_c   1.000
_cell.angle_alpha   90.00
_cell.angle_beta   90.00
_cell.angle_gamma   90.00
#
_symmetry.space_group_name_H-M   'P 1'
#
loop_
_entity.id
_entity.type
_entity.pdbx_description
1 polymer ?
#
loop_
_entity_poly.entity_id
_entity_poly.type
_entity_poly.pdbx_seq_one_letter_code
_entity_poly.pdbx_strand_id
1 'polypeptide(L)'
;MDAEDFKTCLISIGYNLGENEFSRIMSIVDPNRMGIVTFQGFIDFMSRETADTDTADQVVASFKVLAGDKNYILPDELRRELPPDQADYCIARMAPYSGPDGVPGALDYMSFSTALYGESDL
;
A
#
# COMPACT_ATOMS: atom_id res chain seq x y z
N MET A 1 24.77 -7.00 -12.87
CA MET A 1 24.32 -5.63 -13.19
C MET A 1 24.99 -4.72 -12.20
N ASP A 2 25.72 -3.72 -12.66
CA ASP A 2 26.42 -2.80 -11.78
C ASP A 2 25.40 -1.93 -11.00
N ALA A 3 25.83 -1.39 -9.87
CA ALA A 3 24.96 -0.59 -9.01
C ALA A 3 24.33 0.61 -9.75
N GLU A 4 25.07 1.26 -10.64
CA GLU A 4 24.57 2.39 -11.44
C GLU A 4 23.49 1.99 -12.45
N ASP A 5 23.65 0.84 -13.12
CA ASP A 5 22.62 0.29 -14.01
C ASP A 5 21.36 -0.07 -13.23
N PHE A 6 21.52 -0.66 -12.03
CA PHE A 6 20.39 -0.95 -11.16
C PHE A 6 19.61 0.30 -10.77
N LYS A 7 20.32 1.36 -10.35
CA LYS A 7 19.73 2.65 -10.00
C LYS A 7 18.93 3.23 -11.19
N THR A 8 19.52 3.18 -12.38
CA THR A 8 18.89 3.68 -13.61
C THR A 8 17.63 2.89 -13.97
N CYS A 9 17.67 1.56 -13.80
CA CYS A 9 16.50 0.70 -13.99
C CYS A 9 15.37 1.05 -13.03
N LEU A 10 15.67 1.24 -11.73
CA LEU A 10 14.65 1.61 -10.74
C LEU A 10 14.00 2.96 -11.05
N ILE A 11 14.81 3.97 -11.42
CA ILE A 11 14.31 5.28 -11.84
C ILE A 11 13.41 5.16 -13.08
N SER A 12 13.76 4.30 -14.05
CA SER A 12 12.95 4.07 -15.25
C SER A 12 11.61 3.38 -14.96
N ILE A 13 11.52 2.63 -13.87
CA ILE A 13 10.28 2.00 -13.38
C ILE A 13 9.42 3.00 -12.58
N GLY A 14 9.96 4.18 -12.27
CA GLY A 14 9.25 5.25 -11.55
C GLY A 14 9.66 5.38 -10.08
N TYR A 15 10.64 4.61 -9.60
CA TYR A 15 11.17 4.75 -8.25
C TYR A 15 12.10 5.97 -8.16
N ASN A 16 11.65 7.02 -7.47
CA ASN A 16 12.48 8.20 -7.20
C ASN A 16 13.34 7.98 -5.96
N LEU A 17 14.49 7.31 -6.15
CA LEU A 17 15.37 6.89 -5.06
C LEU A 17 16.42 7.97 -4.76
N GLY A 18 16.37 8.52 -3.56
CA GLY A 18 17.48 9.31 -3.00
C GLY A 18 18.73 8.45 -2.75
N GLU A 19 19.88 9.08 -2.52
CA GLU A 19 21.15 8.36 -2.27
C GLU A 19 21.10 7.46 -1.03
N ASN A 20 20.40 7.89 0.01
CA ASN A 20 20.21 7.10 1.24
C ASN A 20 19.36 5.85 0.98
N GLU A 21 18.28 6.00 0.20
CA GLU A 21 17.38 4.90 -0.16
C GLU A 21 18.12 3.86 -0.99
N PHE A 22 18.88 4.31 -2.00
CA PHE A 22 19.66 3.44 -2.85
C PHE A 22 20.73 2.65 -2.08
N SER A 23 21.40 3.32 -1.13
CA SER A 23 22.41 2.67 -0.27
C SER A 23 21.79 1.57 0.62
N ARG A 24 20.58 1.82 1.12
CA ARG A 24 19.81 0.83 1.89
C ARG A 24 19.42 -0.37 1.03
N ILE A 25 18.91 -0.12 -0.17
CA ILE A 25 18.53 -1.16 -1.13
C ILE A 25 19.75 -2.01 -1.52
N MET A 26 20.89 -1.38 -1.81
CA MET A 26 22.13 -2.11 -2.12
C MET A 26 22.59 -3.01 -0.98
N SER A 27 22.35 -2.65 0.27
CA SER A 27 22.64 -3.53 1.41
C SER A 27 21.76 -4.78 1.46
N ILE A 28 20.61 -4.78 0.78
CA ILE A 28 19.67 -5.91 0.70
C ILE A 28 20.01 -6.79 -0.50
N VAL A 29 20.25 -6.19 -1.68
CA VAL A 29 20.49 -6.94 -2.92
C VAL A 29 21.95 -7.35 -3.13
N ASP A 30 22.88 -6.69 -2.44
CA ASP A 30 24.31 -6.98 -2.44
C ASP A 30 24.88 -6.90 -1.00
N PRO A 31 24.54 -7.88 -0.14
CA PRO A 31 25.04 -7.92 1.23
C PRO A 31 26.57 -8.12 1.30
N ASN A 32 27.17 -8.62 0.22
CA ASN A 32 28.62 -8.82 0.12
C ASN A 32 29.37 -7.55 -0.31
N ARG A 33 28.66 -6.46 -0.63
CA ARG A 33 29.22 -5.19 -1.13
C ARG A 33 30.22 -5.40 -2.27
N MET A 34 29.89 -6.29 -3.19
CA MET A 34 30.70 -6.51 -4.38
C MET A 34 30.51 -5.39 -5.42
N GLY A 35 29.51 -4.52 -5.25
CA GLY A 35 29.13 -3.45 -6.18
C GLY A 35 28.25 -3.96 -7.33
N ILE A 36 27.77 -5.20 -7.24
CA ILE A 36 27.11 -5.91 -8.34
C ILE A 36 25.81 -6.54 -7.85
N VAL A 37 24.71 -6.19 -8.50
CA VAL A 37 23.39 -6.77 -8.27
C VAL A 37 23.23 -8.00 -9.15
N THR A 38 22.93 -9.13 -8.49
CA THR A 38 22.60 -10.38 -9.17
C THR A 38 21.15 -10.36 -9.62
N PHE A 39 20.82 -11.12 -10.67
CA PHE A 39 19.45 -11.26 -11.13
C PHE A 39 18.52 -11.78 -10.01
N GLN A 40 19.02 -12.70 -9.18
CA GLN A 40 18.25 -13.21 -8.03
C GLN A 40 17.99 -12.11 -6.99
N GLY A 41 18.97 -11.26 -6.68
CA GLY A 41 18.80 -10.12 -5.77
C GLY A 41 17.83 -9.08 -6.33
N PHE A 42 17.84 -8.85 -7.64
CA PHE A 42 16.86 -7.98 -8.32
C PHE A 42 15.43 -8.50 -8.18
N ILE A 43 15.21 -9.81 -8.44
CA ILE A 43 13.89 -10.43 -8.33
C ILE A 43 13.41 -10.49 -6.86
N ASP A 44 14.29 -10.81 -5.92
CA ASP A 44 13.98 -10.81 -4.49
C ASP A 44 13.55 -9.42 -4.02
N PHE A 45 14.27 -8.38 -4.46
CA PHE A 45 13.94 -7.00 -4.18
C PHE A 45 12.62 -6.57 -4.79
N MET A 46 12.43 -6.78 -6.10
CA MET A 46 11.17 -6.47 -6.77
C MET A 46 10.00 -7.18 -6.08
N SER A 47 10.15 -8.46 -5.73
CA SER A 47 9.11 -9.24 -5.06
C SER A 47 8.80 -8.73 -3.64
N ARG A 48 9.82 -8.28 -2.89
CA ARG A 48 9.64 -7.68 -1.56
C ARG A 48 9.00 -6.31 -1.62
N GLU A 49 9.45 -5.44 -2.51
CA GLU A 49 8.88 -4.10 -2.67
C GLU A 49 7.45 -4.15 -3.20
N THR A 50 7.14 -5.07 -4.13
CA THR A 50 5.76 -5.29 -4.56
C THR A 50 4.88 -5.88 -3.45
N ALA A 51 5.46 -6.52 -2.44
CA ALA A 51 4.70 -7.02 -1.29
C ALA A 51 4.47 -5.94 -0.22
N ASP A 52 5.41 -5.00 -0.05
CA ASP A 52 5.33 -3.92 0.95
C ASP A 52 4.46 -2.74 0.49
N THR A 53 4.45 -2.43 -0.82
CA THR A 53 3.66 -1.35 -1.41
C THR A 53 2.16 -1.68 -1.56
N ASP A 54 1.76 -2.93 -1.32
CA ASP A 54 0.42 -3.45 -1.65
C ASP A 54 -0.62 -3.31 -0.53
N THR A 55 -0.25 -2.89 0.68
CA THR A 55 -1.07 -3.22 1.86
C THR A 55 -2.10 -2.17 2.25
N ALA A 56 -1.70 -1.00 2.78
CA ALA A 56 -2.67 -0.04 3.32
C ALA A 56 -3.13 1.02 2.31
N ASP A 57 -2.20 1.69 1.63
CA ASP A 57 -2.52 2.86 0.78
C ASP A 57 -3.32 2.46 -0.47
N GLN A 58 -3.00 1.31 -1.08
CA GLN A 58 -3.79 0.75 -2.20
C GLN A 58 -5.21 0.37 -1.77
N VAL A 59 -5.38 -0.17 -0.56
CA VAL A 59 -6.70 -0.50 -0.01
C VAL A 59 -7.49 0.78 0.26
N VAL A 60 -6.86 1.81 0.84
CA VAL A 60 -7.45 3.16 1.01
C VAL A 60 -7.84 3.76 -0.33
N ALA A 61 -6.95 3.71 -1.33
CA ALA A 61 -7.19 4.23 -2.66
C ALA A 61 -8.36 3.49 -3.34
N SER A 62 -8.42 2.17 -3.20
CA SER A 62 -9.52 1.35 -3.71
C SER A 62 -10.84 1.77 -3.06
N PHE A 63 -10.90 1.85 -1.73
CA PHE A 63 -12.11 2.31 -1.04
C PHE A 63 -12.48 3.76 -1.38
N LYS A 64 -11.51 4.64 -1.61
CA LYS A 64 -11.75 6.02 -2.03
C LYS A 64 -12.39 6.09 -3.42
N VAL A 65 -11.94 5.23 -4.35
CA VAL A 65 -12.57 5.10 -5.68
C VAL A 65 -14.00 4.57 -5.56
N LEU A 66 -14.22 3.54 -4.74
CA LEU A 66 -15.56 3.00 -4.48
C LEU A 66 -16.48 4.04 -3.82
N ALA A 67 -15.91 4.89 -2.96
CA ALA A 67 -16.61 5.99 -2.32
C ALA A 67 -16.84 7.20 -3.26
N GLY A 68 -16.37 7.17 -4.51
CA GLY A 68 -16.49 8.30 -5.44
C GLY A 68 -15.76 9.55 -4.94
N ASP A 69 -14.50 9.38 -4.53
CA ASP A 69 -13.60 10.44 -4.02
C ASP A 69 -14.00 11.08 -2.68
N LYS A 70 -15.02 10.54 -2.00
CA LYS A 70 -15.40 10.96 -0.65
C LYS A 70 -14.46 10.35 0.40
N ASN A 71 -14.20 11.08 1.47
CA ASN A 71 -13.42 10.59 2.63
C ASN A 71 -14.21 9.61 3.52
N TYR A 72 -15.39 9.18 3.10
CA TYR A 72 -16.23 8.22 3.80
C TYR A 72 -16.97 7.35 2.77
N ILE A 73 -17.33 6.14 3.17
CA ILE A 73 -18.14 5.23 2.35
C ILE A 73 -19.44 4.88 3.07
N LEU A 74 -20.49 4.57 2.32
CA LEU A 74 -21.77 4.13 2.88
C LEU A 74 -21.89 2.61 2.82
N PRO A 75 -22.59 1.98 3.78
CA PRO A 75 -22.84 0.54 3.76
C PRO A 75 -23.57 0.09 2.48
N ASP A 76 -24.42 0.96 1.92
CA ASP A 76 -25.13 0.69 0.67
C ASP A 76 -24.17 0.64 -0.53
N GLU A 77 -23.19 1.56 -0.58
CA GLU A 77 -22.15 1.58 -1.60
C GLU A 77 -21.25 0.34 -1.48
N LEU A 78 -20.84 -0.04 -0.27
CA LEU A 78 -20.09 -1.28 -0.04
C LEU A 78 -20.84 -2.51 -0.52
N ARG A 79 -22.15 -2.61 -0.25
CA ARG A 79 -22.99 -3.73 -0.69
C ARG A 79 -23.23 -3.76 -2.20
N ARG A 80 -23.15 -2.60 -2.86
CA ARG A 80 -23.30 -2.51 -4.32
C ARG A 80 -22.03 -2.93 -5.04
N GLU A 81 -20.88 -2.55 -4.51
CA GLU A 81 -19.58 -2.74 -5.17
C GLU A 81 -18.87 -4.03 -4.76
N LEU A 82 -19.06 -4.51 -3.52
CA LEU A 82 -18.42 -5.70 -2.98
C LEU A 82 -19.39 -6.89 -2.86
N PRO A 83 -18.88 -8.13 -2.86
CA PRO A 83 -19.67 -9.31 -2.50
C PRO A 83 -20.33 -9.16 -1.13
N PRO A 84 -21.52 -9.74 -0.92
CA PRO A 84 -22.31 -9.53 0.30
C PRO A 84 -21.53 -9.89 1.59
N ASP A 85 -20.79 -11.00 1.58
CA ASP A 85 -19.96 -11.41 2.73
C ASP A 85 -18.83 -10.39 3.03
N GLN A 86 -18.21 -9.80 2.01
CA GLN A 86 -17.14 -8.81 2.19
C GLN A 86 -17.69 -7.45 2.63
N ALA A 87 -18.83 -7.05 2.07
CA ALA A 87 -19.51 -5.82 2.44
C ALA A 87 -19.91 -5.85 3.93
N ASP A 88 -20.53 -6.94 4.39
CA ASP A 88 -20.93 -7.09 5.79
C ASP A 88 -19.71 -7.09 6.74
N TYR A 89 -18.63 -7.76 6.33
CA TYR A 89 -17.36 -7.73 7.06
C TYR A 89 -16.76 -6.32 7.18
N CYS A 90 -16.73 -5.56 6.08
CA CYS A 90 -16.26 -4.17 6.09
C CYS A 90 -17.13 -3.30 6.98
N ILE A 91 -18.46 -3.40 6.87
CA ILE A 91 -19.42 -2.61 7.67
C ILE A 91 -19.27 -2.91 9.17
N ALA A 92 -19.05 -4.18 9.53
CA ALA A 92 -18.91 -4.58 10.93
C ALA A 92 -17.61 -4.12 11.60
N ARG A 93 -16.53 -3.94 10.82
CA ARG A 93 -15.22 -3.51 11.32
C ARG A 93 -14.92 -2.02 11.13
N MET A 94 -15.58 -1.34 10.18
CA MET A 94 -15.35 0.08 9.95
C MET A 94 -15.92 0.93 11.08
N ALA A 95 -15.14 1.92 11.51
CA ALA A 95 -15.60 2.90 12.47
C ALA A 95 -16.60 3.87 11.82
N PRO A 96 -17.57 4.42 12.57
CA PRO A 96 -18.44 5.47 12.05
C PRO A 96 -17.63 6.74 11.78
N TYR A 97 -17.82 7.32 10.59
CA TYR A 97 -17.15 8.55 10.19
C TYR A 97 -17.74 9.76 10.95
N SER A 98 -16.88 10.51 11.64
CA SER A 98 -17.25 11.66 12.48
C SER A 98 -16.81 13.02 11.91
N GLY A 99 -16.44 13.07 10.63
CA GLY A 99 -16.01 14.31 9.99
C GLY A 99 -17.17 15.30 9.74
N PRO A 100 -16.84 16.58 9.43
CA PRO A 100 -17.84 17.63 9.22
C PRO A 100 -18.79 17.36 8.03
N ASP A 101 -18.32 16.60 7.03
CA ASP A 101 -19.12 16.16 5.87
C ASP A 101 -19.84 14.80 6.10
N GLY A 102 -19.78 14.30 7.33
CA GLY A 102 -20.34 12.99 7.68
C GLY A 102 -21.86 12.99 7.63
N VAL A 103 -22.41 12.03 6.89
CA VAL A 103 -23.84 11.74 6.85
C VAL A 103 -24.16 10.60 7.82
N PRO A 104 -25.42 10.49 8.32
CA PRO A 104 -25.80 9.36 9.17
C PRO A 104 -25.55 8.02 8.46
N GLY A 105 -24.77 7.15 9.11
CA GLY A 105 -24.36 5.85 8.55
C GLY A 105 -23.10 5.87 7.70
N ALA A 106 -22.36 7.00 7.64
CA ALA A 106 -21.05 7.07 7.01
C ALA A 106 -20.01 6.25 7.79
N LEU A 107 -19.18 5.52 7.05
CA LEU A 107 -18.12 4.65 7.56
C LEU A 107 -16.75 5.18 7.13
N ASP A 108 -15.78 5.09 8.04
CA ASP A 108 -14.42 5.55 7.85
C ASP A 108 -13.51 4.39 7.41
N TYR A 109 -13.27 4.31 6.10
CA TYR A 109 -12.40 3.29 5.52
C TYR A 109 -10.90 3.57 5.78
N MET A 110 -10.54 4.83 6.06
CA MET A 110 -9.16 5.21 6.42
C MET A 110 -8.76 4.57 7.76
N SER A 111 -9.55 4.75 8.82
CA SER A 111 -9.29 4.08 10.10
C SER A 111 -9.33 2.56 9.98
N PHE A 112 -10.17 2.01 9.10
CA PHE A 112 -10.20 0.57 8.85
C PHE A 112 -8.90 0.07 8.23
N SER A 113 -8.36 0.74 7.21
CA SER A 113 -7.05 0.38 6.65
C SER A 113 -5.93 0.49 7.70
N THR A 114 -5.93 1.56 8.49
CA THR A 114 -4.95 1.77 9.55
C THR A 114 -5.10 0.74 10.66
N ALA A 115 -6.30 0.26 10.98
CA ALA A 115 -6.50 -0.82 11.95
C ALA A 115 -6.05 -2.17 11.37
N LEU A 116 -6.42 -2.47 10.12
CA LEU A 116 -6.11 -3.74 9.46
C LEU A 116 -4.59 -3.96 9.32
N TYR A 117 -3.85 -2.87 9.05
CA TYR A 117 -2.41 -2.91 8.80
C TYR A 117 -1.57 -2.35 9.95
N GLY A 118 -2.11 -1.44 10.76
CA GLY A 118 -1.44 -0.86 11.93
C GLY A 118 -1.44 -1.76 13.17
N GLU A 119 -2.23 -2.84 13.19
CA GLU A 119 -2.02 -3.92 14.17
C GLU A 119 -0.81 -4.81 13.86
N SER A 120 -0.05 -4.56 12.78
CA SER A 120 1.20 -5.29 12.49
C SER A 120 2.44 -4.73 13.20
N ASP A 121 2.33 -3.60 13.92
CA ASP A 121 3.46 -2.94 14.59
C ASP A 121 3.10 -2.56 16.05
N LEU A 122 2.81 -3.55 16.90
CA LEU A 122 2.91 -3.40 18.36
C LEU A 122 3.24 -4.71 19.08
#